data_AF-A0A968MN87-F1
#
_entry.id   AF-A0A968MN87-F1
#
_cell.length_a   1.000
_cell.length_b   1.000
_cell.length_c   1.000
_cell.angle_alpha   90.00
_cell.angle_beta   90.00
_cell.angle_gamma   90.00
#
_symmetry.space_group_name_H-M   'P 1'
#
loop_
_entity.id
_entity.type
_entity.pdbx_description
1 polymer ?
#
loop_
_entity_poly.entity_id
_entity_poly.type
_entity_poly.pdbx_seq_one_letter_code
_entity_poly.pdbx_strand_id
1 'polypeptide(L)'
;MDVRCPECGTDYVFDAQRIGPKGVSVKCTVCTHVFRVFRPEQPKYPWLIRHPDGTQVQFQELTVLQKWIVEGRIHRQDEISRSGQTWKPLGEIKELEPFFRVYEEAEELRRLRRERGSEEPSRPPSTDLVRAIDPIDDSFLEQADIASVPPSPADLTPSRAQARPVNLTQRRPQRATDPLV
;
A
#
# COMPACT_ATOMS: atom_id res chain seq x y z
N MET A 1 -6.42 39.66 0.33
CA MET A 1 -7.23 38.46 0.04
C MET A 1 -8.65 38.94 -0.09
N ASP A 2 -9.31 38.63 -1.19
CA ASP A 2 -10.61 39.23 -1.51
C ASP A 2 -11.73 38.23 -1.23
N VAL A 3 -12.75 38.71 -0.52
CA VAL A 3 -13.83 37.88 0.00
C VAL A 3 -15.15 38.54 -0.35
N ARG A 4 -15.99 37.82 -1.10
CA ARG A 4 -17.30 38.29 -1.55
C ARG A 4 -18.41 37.79 -0.63
N CYS A 5 -19.33 38.67 -0.24
CA CYS A 5 -20.52 38.28 0.51
C CYS A 5 -21.43 37.40 -0.37
N PRO A 6 -21.89 36.21 0.10
CA PRO A 6 -22.72 35.31 -0.71
C PRO A 6 -24.13 35.84 -0.98
N GLU A 7 -24.63 36.74 -0.13
CA GLU A 7 -26.00 37.26 -0.24
C GLU A 7 -26.11 38.50 -1.13
N CYS A 8 -25.16 39.45 -1.02
CA CYS A 8 -25.25 40.73 -1.74
C CYS A 8 -24.09 41.00 -2.71
N GLY A 9 -23.08 40.13 -2.74
CA GLY A 9 -21.95 40.28 -3.67
C GLY A 9 -20.96 41.39 -3.33
N THR A 10 -21.05 42.02 -2.14
CA THR A 10 -20.07 43.04 -1.72
C THR A 10 -18.70 42.41 -1.54
N ASP A 11 -17.67 43.04 -2.12
CA ASP A 11 -16.27 42.60 -2.04
C ASP A 11 -15.56 43.26 -0.85
N TYR A 12 -14.82 42.47 -0.08
CA TYR A 12 -14.01 42.92 1.06
C TYR A 12 -12.56 42.48 0.92
N VAL A 13 -11.64 43.38 1.27
CA VAL A 13 -10.20 43.09 1.31
C VAL A 13 -9.81 42.73 2.75
N PHE A 14 -9.40 41.48 2.97
CA PHE A 14 -8.91 40.99 4.24
C PHE A 14 -7.42 40.64 4.19
N ASP A 15 -6.73 40.88 5.30
CA ASP A 15 -5.38 40.37 5.53
C ASP A 15 -5.41 38.88 5.83
N ALA A 16 -4.69 38.10 5.04
CA ALA A 16 -4.64 36.65 5.18
C ALA A 16 -4.10 36.21 6.56
N GLN A 17 -3.32 37.05 7.25
CA GLN A 17 -2.78 36.79 8.59
C GLN A 17 -3.84 36.87 9.70
N ARG A 18 -4.92 37.62 9.49
CA ARG A 18 -6.03 37.72 10.46
C ARG A 18 -7.00 36.55 10.39
N ILE A 19 -6.93 35.76 9.30
CA ILE A 19 -7.79 34.59 9.09
C ILE A 19 -7.04 33.34 9.55
N GLY A 20 -7.42 32.84 10.73
CA GLY A 20 -6.87 31.59 11.27
C GLY A 20 -7.32 30.35 10.48
N PRO A 21 -6.71 29.18 10.71
CA PRO A 21 -7.04 27.93 10.00
C PRO A 21 -8.48 27.45 10.25
N LYS A 22 -9.11 27.88 11.35
CA LYS A 22 -10.51 27.58 11.68
C LYS A 22 -11.51 28.50 10.98
N GLY A 23 -11.03 29.48 10.21
CA GLY A 23 -11.84 30.53 9.62
C GLY A 23 -12.24 31.63 10.62
N VAL A 24 -12.76 32.73 10.09
CA VAL A 24 -13.24 33.90 10.84
C VAL A 24 -14.69 34.18 10.44
N SER A 25 -15.56 34.41 11.42
CA SER A 25 -16.93 34.86 11.16
C SER A 25 -16.91 36.37 10.89
N VAL A 26 -17.38 36.78 9.73
CA VAL A 26 -17.49 38.18 9.30
C VAL A 26 -18.96 38.52 9.14
N LYS A 27 -19.37 39.66 9.69
CA LYS A 27 -20.69 40.23 9.47
C LYS A 27 -20.60 41.21 8.31
N CYS A 28 -21.37 40.97 7.24
CA CYS A 28 -21.48 41.91 6.14
C CYS A 28 -22.12 43.22 6.64
N THR A 29 -21.51 44.35 6.29
CA THR A 29 -22.01 45.69 6.63
C THR A 29 -23.15 46.14 5.74
N VAL A 30 -23.31 45.54 4.55
CA VAL A 30 -24.32 45.92 3.55
C VAL A 30 -25.64 45.19 3.78
N CYS A 31 -25.62 43.86 3.92
CA CYS A 31 -26.84 43.05 4.09
C CYS A 31 -26.97 42.41 5.47
N THR A 32 -26.06 42.67 6.41
CA THR A 32 -26.09 42.13 7.78
C THR A 32 -25.87 40.60 7.88
N HIS A 33 -25.72 39.90 6.75
CA HIS A 33 -25.46 38.46 6.73
C HIS A 33 -24.12 38.11 7.40
N VAL A 34 -24.12 37.12 8.28
CA VAL A 34 -22.92 36.62 8.96
C VAL A 34 -22.47 35.35 8.26
N PHE A 35 -21.27 35.38 7.69
CA PHE A 35 -20.68 34.26 6.96
C PHE A 35 -19.29 33.96 7.49
N ARG A 36 -18.79 32.75 7.23
CA ARG A 36 -17.45 32.32 7.62
C ARG A 36 -16.49 32.41 6.45
N VAL A 37 -15.38 33.08 6.69
CA VAL A 37 -14.27 33.23 5.75
C VAL A 37 -13.16 32.28 6.16
N PHE A 38 -12.80 31.37 5.27
CA PHE A 38 -11.66 30.50 5.44
C PHE A 38 -10.51 31.01 4.60
N ARG A 39 -9.28 30.91 5.12
CA ARG A 39 -8.08 31.09 4.30
C ARG A 39 -8.15 30.01 3.22
N PRO A 40 -7.86 30.30 1.94
CA PRO A 40 -7.70 29.23 0.98
C PRO A 40 -6.54 28.41 1.53
N GLU A 41 -6.81 27.14 1.85
CA GLU A 41 -5.77 26.19 2.27
C GLU A 41 -4.65 26.37 1.26
N GLN A 42 -3.45 26.80 1.72
CA GLN A 42 -2.34 26.92 0.78
C GLN A 42 -2.25 25.56 0.07
N PRO A 43 -2.14 25.53 -1.27
CA PRO A 43 -2.06 24.28 -1.98
C PRO A 43 -0.92 23.51 -1.30
N LYS A 44 -1.25 22.39 -0.63
CA LYS A 44 -0.24 21.49 -0.11
C LYS A 44 0.51 21.05 -1.35
N TYR A 45 1.69 21.64 -1.55
CA TYR A 45 2.47 21.36 -2.75
C TYR A 45 2.59 19.85 -2.88
N PRO A 46 2.17 19.28 -4.03
CA PRO A 46 2.26 17.85 -4.22
C PRO A 46 3.75 17.48 -4.15
N TRP A 47 4.03 16.36 -3.51
CA TRP A 47 5.36 15.78 -3.56
C TRP A 47 5.68 15.43 -5.02
N LEU A 48 6.90 15.72 -5.42
CA LEU A 48 7.44 15.47 -6.75
C LEU A 48 8.47 14.36 -6.64
N ILE A 49 8.48 13.48 -7.62
CA ILE A 49 9.49 12.44 -7.78
C ILE A 49 10.08 12.58 -9.16
N ARG A 50 11.39 12.49 -9.26
CA ARG A 50 12.14 12.49 -10.50
C ARG A 50 12.81 11.12 -10.65
N HIS A 51 12.51 10.48 -11.77
CA HIS A 51 13.18 9.27 -12.20
C HIS A 51 14.53 9.59 -12.85
N PRO A 52 15.48 8.64 -12.88
CA PRO A 52 16.75 8.80 -13.59
C PRO A 52 16.55 9.09 -15.09
N ASP A 53 15.44 8.62 -15.67
CA ASP A 53 15.06 8.86 -17.07
C ASP A 53 14.56 10.30 -17.33
N GLY A 54 14.51 11.15 -16.30
CA GLY A 54 14.02 12.53 -16.37
C GLY A 54 12.50 12.68 -16.28
N THR A 55 11.76 11.57 -16.29
CA THR A 55 10.31 11.56 -16.05
C THR A 55 10.01 12.00 -14.63
N GLN A 56 9.00 12.85 -14.45
CA GLN A 56 8.58 13.31 -13.12
C GLN A 56 7.13 12.92 -12.84
N VAL A 57 6.88 12.41 -11.63
CA VAL A 57 5.55 12.06 -11.16
C VAL A 57 5.25 12.82 -9.87
N GLN A 58 4.00 13.24 -9.71
CA GLN A 58 3.56 13.98 -8.52
C GLN A 58 2.57 13.15 -7.71
N PHE A 59 2.62 13.27 -6.39
CA PHE A 59 1.72 12.59 -5.48
C PHE A 59 1.39 13.47 -4.26
N GLN A 60 0.25 13.22 -3.62
CA GLN A 60 -0.20 14.03 -2.48
C GLN A 60 0.11 13.38 -1.13
N GLU A 61 0.02 12.05 -1.05
CA GLU A 61 0.12 11.28 0.19
C GLU A 61 1.31 10.32 0.17
N LEU A 62 2.07 10.24 1.26
CA LEU A 62 3.24 9.35 1.39
C LEU A 62 2.89 7.86 1.21
N THR A 63 1.65 7.48 1.53
CA THR A 63 1.10 6.13 1.31
C THR A 63 1.11 5.74 -0.17
N VAL A 64 0.88 6.70 -1.08
CA VAL A 64 0.94 6.49 -2.53
C VAL A 64 2.37 6.17 -2.96
N LEU A 65 3.36 6.89 -2.43
CA LEU A 65 4.77 6.61 -2.65
C LEU A 65 5.15 5.19 -2.19
N GLN A 66 4.74 4.80 -0.98
CA GLN A 66 5.01 3.46 -0.44
C GLN A 66 4.43 2.37 -1.34
N LYS A 67 3.18 2.54 -1.80
CA LYS A 67 2.55 1.63 -2.75
C LYS A 67 3.34 1.53 -4.05
N TRP A 68 3.80 2.65 -4.59
CA TRP A 68 4.59 2.67 -5.82
C TRP A 68 5.95 1.99 -5.69
N ILE A 69 6.59 2.05 -4.50
CA ILE A 69 7.82 1.29 -4.22
C ILE A 69 7.53 -0.21 -4.25
N VAL A 70 6.46 -0.67 -3.59
CA VAL A 70 6.08 -2.09 -3.55
C VAL A 70 5.64 -2.60 -4.94
N GLU A 71 5.01 -1.75 -5.74
CA GLU A 71 4.62 -2.04 -7.12
C GLU A 71 5.81 -2.02 -8.11
N GLY A 72 7.00 -1.57 -7.69
CA GLY A 72 8.18 -1.47 -8.56
C GLY A 72 8.18 -0.30 -9.54
N ARG A 73 7.31 0.68 -9.30
CA ARG A 73 7.26 1.91 -10.11
C ARG A 73 8.34 2.91 -9.71
N ILE A 74 8.88 2.75 -8.50
CA ILE A 74 9.84 3.67 -7.89
C ILE A 74 10.99 2.87 -7.25
N HIS A 75 12.21 3.36 -7.44
CA HIS A 75 13.45 2.72 -7.01
C HIS A 75 14.28 3.63 -6.10
N ARG A 76 15.35 3.08 -5.51
CA ARG A 76 16.22 3.82 -4.58
C ARG A 76 16.96 4.99 -5.24
N GLN A 77 17.19 4.91 -6.54
CA GLN A 77 17.90 5.92 -7.32
C GLN A 77 17.01 7.12 -7.70
N ASP A 78 15.69 6.99 -7.54
CA ASP A 78 14.78 8.10 -7.80
C ASP A 78 15.00 9.22 -6.77
N GLU A 79 14.64 10.45 -7.13
CA GLU A 79 14.74 11.61 -6.25
C GLU A 79 13.35 12.13 -5.86
N ILE A 80 13.17 12.56 -4.61
CA ILE A 80 11.94 13.16 -4.09
C ILE A 80 12.15 14.62 -3.70
N SER A 81 11.15 15.45 -3.99
CA SER A 81 11.12 16.87 -3.61
C SER A 81 9.73 17.29 -3.15
N ARG A 82 9.66 18.06 -2.05
CA ARG A 82 8.39 18.63 -1.57
C ARG A 82 8.09 20.01 -2.17
N SER A 83 9.12 20.71 -2.62
CA SER A 83 9.06 22.09 -3.09
C SER A 83 9.52 22.26 -4.55
N GLY A 84 10.03 21.19 -5.17
CA GLY A 84 10.69 21.23 -6.48
C GLY A 84 12.08 21.87 -6.46
N GLN A 85 12.52 22.39 -5.30
CA GLN A 85 13.81 23.08 -5.14
C GLN A 85 14.90 22.17 -4.58
N THR A 86 14.55 21.32 -3.62
CA THR A 86 15.50 20.38 -3.00
C THR A 86 15.11 18.96 -3.40
N TRP A 87 16.00 18.30 -4.12
CA TRP A 87 15.84 16.91 -4.54
C TRP A 87 16.70 16.05 -3.64
N LYS A 88 16.12 14.97 -3.11
CA LYS A 88 16.81 14.00 -2.28
C LYS A 88 16.63 12.61 -2.86
N PRO A 89 17.69 11.79 -2.99
CA PRO A 89 17.53 10.41 -3.41
C PRO A 89 16.68 9.64 -2.39
N LEU A 90 15.73 8.85 -2.87
CA LEU A 90 14.85 8.06 -2.00
C LEU A 90 15.63 7.06 -1.14
N GLY A 91 16.78 6.58 -1.63
CA GLY A 91 17.68 5.70 -0.89
C GLY A 91 18.33 6.34 0.35
N GLU A 92 18.36 7.67 0.48
CA GLU A 92 18.88 8.35 1.67
C GLU A 92 17.85 8.40 2.82
N ILE A 93 16.57 8.20 2.50
CA ILE A 93 15.47 8.24 3.46
C ILE A 93 15.36 6.88 4.15
N LYS A 94 15.84 6.79 5.39
CA LYS A 94 15.88 5.55 6.18
C LYS A 94 14.50 4.94 6.40
N GLU A 95 13.47 5.77 6.48
CA GLU A 95 12.09 5.35 6.66
C GLU A 95 11.56 4.54 5.46
N LEU A 96 12.15 4.70 4.27
CA LEU A 96 11.77 3.98 3.06
C LEU A 96 12.55 2.67 2.86
N GLU A 97 13.67 2.48 3.58
CA GLU A 97 14.56 1.31 3.44
C GLU A 97 13.84 -0.04 3.57
N PRO A 98 12.92 -0.25 4.54
CA PRO A 98 12.24 -1.54 4.68
C PRO A 98 11.39 -1.91 3.46
N PHE A 99 10.79 -0.93 2.79
CA PHE A 99 9.95 -1.16 1.61
C PHE A 99 10.78 -1.56 0.40
N PHE A 100 11.96 -0.96 0.24
CA PHE A 100 12.88 -1.33 -0.82
C PHE A 100 13.44 -2.74 -0.65
N ARG A 101 13.68 -3.19 0.59
CA ARG A 101 14.13 -4.57 0.86
C ARG A 101 13.07 -5.60 0.46
N VAL A 102 11.82 -5.35 0.81
CA VAL A 102 10.69 -6.23 0.45
C VAL A 102 10.52 -6.29 -1.07
N TYR A 103 10.63 -5.16 -1.77
CA TYR A 103 10.55 -5.13 -3.23
C TYR A 103 11.71 -5.90 -3.88
N GLU A 104 12.95 -5.69 -3.42
CA GLU A 104 14.13 -6.37 -3.96
C GLU A 104 14.10 -7.88 -3.76
N GLU A 105 13.72 -8.34 -2.56
CA GLU A 105 13.59 -9.77 -2.27
C GLU A 105 12.52 -10.41 -3.19
N ALA A 106 11.41 -9.72 -3.41
CA ALA A 106 10.37 -10.19 -4.32
C ALA A 106 10.85 -10.23 -5.78
N GLU A 107 11.61 -9.22 -6.24
CA GLU A 107 12.19 -9.19 -7.59
C GLU A 107 13.27 -10.26 -7.78
N GLU A 108 14.14 -10.46 -6.81
CA GLU A 108 15.18 -11.49 -6.86
C GLU A 108 14.56 -12.90 -6.94
N LEU A 109 13.56 -13.19 -6.11
CA LEU A 109 12.82 -14.45 -6.17
C LEU A 109 12.12 -14.66 -7.51
N ARG A 110 11.52 -13.61 -8.08
CA ARG A 110 10.91 -13.65 -9.42
C ARG A 110 11.95 -13.91 -10.50
N ARG A 111 13.12 -13.27 -10.41
CA ARG A 111 14.24 -13.47 -11.33
C ARG A 111 14.76 -14.91 -11.28
N LEU A 112 15.05 -15.43 -10.09
CA LEU A 112 15.52 -16.81 -9.90
C LEU A 112 14.50 -17.84 -10.41
N ARG A 113 13.21 -17.60 -10.19
CA ARG A 113 12.14 -18.44 -10.75
C ARG A 113 12.12 -18.39 -12.27
N ARG A 114 12.31 -17.21 -12.87
CA ARG A 114 12.37 -17.04 -14.33
C ARG A 114 13.56 -17.81 -14.91
N GLU A 115 14.76 -17.64 -14.34
CA GLU A 115 15.98 -18.33 -14.78
C GLU A 115 15.84 -19.86 -14.68
N ARG A 116 15.26 -20.36 -13.59
CA ARG A 116 14.99 -21.81 -13.41
C ARG A 116 13.90 -22.35 -14.33
N GLY A 117 12.95 -21.51 -14.75
CA GLY A 117 11.89 -21.88 -15.69
C GLY A 117 12.31 -21.83 -17.16
N SER A 118 13.41 -21.16 -17.49
CA SER A 118 14.00 -21.12 -18.84
C SER A 118 14.97 -22.27 -19.15
N GLU A 119 15.31 -23.11 -18.17
CA GLU A 119 16.04 -24.36 -18.40
C GLU A 119 15.04 -25.47 -18.74
N GLU A 120 14.43 -25.36 -19.94
CA GLU A 120 13.62 -26.42 -20.52
C GLU A 120 14.53 -27.63 -20.80
N PRO A 121 14.23 -28.83 -20.27
CA PRO A 121 15.06 -30.00 -20.52
C PRO A 121 14.97 -30.31 -22.02
N SER A 122 16.01 -29.94 -22.75
CA SER A 122 16.20 -30.36 -24.14
C SER A 122 16.17 -31.89 -24.15
N ARG A 123 15.04 -32.41 -24.64
CA ARG A 123 14.76 -33.81 -24.92
C ARG A 123 16.04 -34.55 -25.37
N PRO A 124 16.47 -35.63 -24.68
CA PRO A 124 17.58 -36.41 -25.21
C PRO A 124 17.17 -37.02 -26.56
N PRO A 125 18.07 -37.09 -27.55
CA PRO A 125 17.80 -37.84 -28.78
C PRO A 125 17.64 -39.32 -28.40
N SER A 126 16.47 -39.88 -28.64
CA SER A 126 16.22 -41.33 -28.56
C SER A 126 17.11 -42.03 -29.59
N THR A 127 18.28 -42.50 -29.18
CA THR A 127 18.99 -43.58 -29.87
C THR A 127 18.31 -44.89 -29.50
N ASP A 128 17.29 -45.25 -30.28
CA ASP A 128 16.75 -46.60 -30.32
C ASP A 128 17.74 -47.52 -31.07
N LEU A 129 18.70 -48.05 -30.32
CA LEU A 129 19.32 -49.34 -30.55
C LEU A 129 19.00 -50.12 -29.27
N VAL A 130 18.26 -51.23 -29.30
CA VAL A 130 18.78 -52.61 -29.43
C VAL A 130 17.53 -53.52 -29.49
N ARG A 131 17.26 -54.17 -30.62
CA ARG A 131 17.49 -55.61 -30.89
C ARG A 131 16.75 -56.56 -29.92
N ALA A 132 15.71 -57.19 -30.46
CA ALA A 132 15.05 -58.38 -29.90
C ALA A 132 16.01 -59.58 -29.78
N ILE A 133 15.79 -60.42 -28.76
CA ILE A 133 16.33 -61.76 -28.38
C ILE A 133 16.35 -61.75 -26.83
N ASP A 134 15.72 -62.58 -25.99
CA ASP A 134 14.90 -63.81 -26.04
C ASP A 134 14.02 -63.84 -24.75
N PRO A 135 12.94 -64.65 -24.65
CA PRO A 135 12.19 -64.91 -23.42
C PRO A 135 12.80 -66.08 -22.62
N ILE A 136 12.36 -66.28 -21.35
CA ILE A 136 12.65 -67.36 -20.35
C ILE A 136 13.17 -66.69 -19.04
N ASP A 137 12.68 -66.92 -17.82
CA ASP A 137 11.89 -68.00 -17.24
C ASP A 137 11.06 -67.48 -16.06
N ASP A 138 9.90 -68.10 -15.87
CA ASP A 138 9.02 -67.98 -14.72
C ASP A 138 9.52 -68.91 -13.62
N SER A 139 10.12 -68.36 -12.56
CA SER A 139 10.28 -69.01 -11.24
C SER A 139 11.11 -68.13 -10.29
N PHE A 140 10.47 -67.35 -9.43
CA PHE A 140 10.81 -67.41 -8.00
C PHE A 140 9.72 -66.77 -7.13
N LEU A 141 9.05 -67.65 -6.40
CA LEU A 141 8.17 -67.36 -5.28
C LEU A 141 8.97 -66.91 -4.04
N GLU A 142 8.23 -66.19 -3.18
CA GLU A 142 8.38 -66.15 -1.72
C GLU A 142 9.48 -65.27 -1.09
N GLN A 143 9.07 -64.14 -0.48
CA GLN A 143 8.91 -64.09 0.99
C GLN A 143 8.36 -62.75 1.53
N ALA A 144 7.23 -62.89 2.22
CA ALA A 144 6.80 -62.27 3.48
C ALA A 144 6.86 -60.74 3.70
N ASP A 145 5.67 -60.20 3.97
CA ASP A 145 5.32 -59.32 5.10
C ASP A 145 6.29 -58.23 5.54
N ILE A 146 5.84 -56.97 5.50
CA ILE A 146 5.54 -56.20 6.73
C ILE A 146 4.40 -55.21 6.42
N ALA A 147 3.35 -55.32 7.22
CA ALA A 147 2.20 -54.43 7.29
C ALA A 147 2.58 -52.96 7.58
N SER A 148 1.84 -52.00 7.01
CA SER A 148 1.03 -51.07 7.83
C SER A 148 0.37 -49.95 7.01
N VAL A 149 -0.95 -50.12 6.84
CA VAL A 149 -2.05 -49.16 7.04
C VAL A 149 -2.13 -47.86 6.19
N PRO A 150 -3.27 -47.61 5.48
CA PRO A 150 -3.69 -46.32 4.91
C PRO A 150 -4.35 -45.42 6.00
N PRO A 151 -4.85 -44.17 5.80
CA PRO A 151 -5.28 -43.57 4.51
C PRO A 151 -4.97 -42.07 4.29
N SER A 152 -5.17 -41.68 3.02
CA SER A 152 -5.59 -40.34 2.56
C SER A 152 -6.88 -39.87 3.28
N PRO A 153 -7.37 -38.60 3.20
CA PRO A 153 -7.10 -37.56 2.20
C PRO A 153 -6.88 -36.15 2.79
N ALA A 154 -6.23 -35.23 2.08
CA ALA A 154 -6.89 -34.14 1.34
C ALA A 154 -8.26 -33.71 1.91
N ASP A 155 -8.37 -32.48 2.41
CA ASP A 155 -9.02 -31.39 1.68
C ASP A 155 -9.16 -30.13 2.55
N LEU A 156 -8.65 -29.03 2.00
CA LEU A 156 -9.28 -27.73 1.84
C LEU A 156 -9.93 -26.97 3.03
N THR A 157 -9.53 -25.69 3.05
CA THR A 157 -10.23 -24.47 3.53
C THR A 157 -9.98 -23.99 4.97
N PRO A 158 -9.38 -22.80 5.13
CA PRO A 158 -9.71 -21.91 6.22
C PRO A 158 -10.84 -20.97 5.80
N SER A 159 -12.03 -21.24 6.35
CA SER A 159 -13.22 -20.39 6.22
C SER A 159 -13.08 -19.12 7.05
N ARG A 160 -13.22 -17.99 6.34
CA ARG A 160 -13.26 -16.62 6.84
C ARG A 160 -14.63 -16.35 7.45
N ALA A 161 -14.71 -16.34 8.79
CA ALA A 161 -15.87 -15.85 9.53
C ALA A 161 -15.59 -14.45 10.09
N GLN A 162 -16.36 -13.47 9.60
CA GLN A 162 -16.48 -12.12 10.15
C GLN A 162 -17.76 -12.04 10.99
N ALA A 163 -17.70 -11.35 12.14
CA ALA A 163 -18.79 -10.71 12.93
C ALA A 163 -18.50 -10.91 14.43
N ARG A 164 -18.60 -9.97 15.38
CA ARG A 164 -18.96 -8.54 15.48
C ARG A 164 -18.37 -8.09 16.84
N PRO A 165 -17.92 -6.83 17.02
CA PRO A 165 -17.53 -6.33 18.34
C PRO A 165 -18.78 -6.00 19.19
N VAL A 166 -18.85 -6.58 20.39
CA VAL A 166 -19.84 -6.25 21.42
C VAL A 166 -19.38 -4.98 22.13
N ASN A 167 -20.07 -3.87 21.88
CA ASN A 167 -19.96 -2.65 22.67
C ASN A 167 -20.61 -2.88 24.04
N LEU A 168 -19.81 -3.09 25.08
CA LEU A 168 -20.28 -3.06 26.46
C LEU A 168 -20.15 -1.62 26.99
N THR A 169 -21.30 -0.97 26.99
CA THR A 169 -21.62 0.35 27.54
C THR A 169 -20.93 0.61 28.88
N GLN A 170 -19.97 1.53 28.89
CA GLN A 170 -19.43 2.12 30.11
C GLN A 170 -20.54 2.91 30.83
N ARG A 171 -21.02 2.35 31.95
CA ARG A 171 -21.85 3.07 32.92
C ARG A 171 -20.96 4.07 33.66
N ARG A 172 -21.14 5.36 33.36
CA ARG A 172 -20.58 6.49 34.10
C ARG A 172 -21.54 6.83 35.25
N PRO A 173 -21.15 6.75 36.54
CA PRO A 173 -21.96 7.29 37.62
C PRO A 173 -21.94 8.82 37.57
N GLN A 174 -23.15 9.41 37.62
CA GLN A 174 -23.38 10.84 37.67
C GLN A 174 -22.91 11.40 39.02
N ARG A 175 -22.05 12.42 38.98
CA ARG A 175 -21.64 13.20 40.15
C ARG A 175 -22.78 14.18 40.45
N ALA A 176 -23.51 13.93 41.52
CA ALA A 176 -24.45 14.90 42.07
C ALA A 176 -23.65 16.07 42.66
N THR A 177 -23.78 17.24 42.04
CA THR A 177 -23.52 18.53 42.68
C THR A 177 -24.86 19.03 43.18
N ASP A 178 -25.06 18.94 44.50
CA ASP A 178 -26.13 19.62 45.20
C ASP A 178 -25.60 20.98 45.71
N PRO A 179 -26.34 22.09 45.54
CA PRO A 179 -25.96 23.40 46.06
C PRO A 179 -26.65 23.72 47.41
N LEU A 180 -26.05 24.68 48.14
CA LEU A 180 -26.58 25.42 49.30
C LEU A 180 -26.55 24.69 50.66
N VAL A 181 -25.74 25.17 51.61
CA VAL A 181 -26.01 26.27 52.57
C VAL A 181 -24.67 26.67 53.20
#